data_AF-A0A1S9RSJ2-F1
#
_entry.id   AF-A0A1S9RSJ2-F1
#
_cell.length_a   1.000
_cell.length_b   1.000
_cell.length_c   1.000
_cell.angle_alpha   90.00
_cell.angle_beta   90.00
_cell.angle_gamma   90.00
#
_symmetry.space_group_name_H-M   'P 1'
#
loop_
_entity.id
_entity.type
_entity.pdbx_description
1 polymer ?
#
loop_
_entity_poly.entity_id
_entity_poly.type
_entity_poly.pdbx_seq_one_letter_code
_entity_poly.pdbx_strand_id
1 'polypeptide(L)'
;MSPINSNIPKSQEAQINLFLKERGNLFIDMIQWHERLQENPNCKIELANWLQDLRDDFYRFSALVRIIRSPWTLPADERVGWEMCWNDKVRIIQENITNLISILRASPSDWSDEGRATYVLMIAVNIGRLHYDRVDLQGGLSSFMKNIHELSRSIDQEDHVPKLEDVWGYYKDEICVQPHQNPAIS
;
A
#
# COMPACT_ATOMS: atom_id res chain seq x y z
N MET A 1 2.01 18.43 24.40
CA MET A 1 1.98 18.25 22.94
C MET A 1 0.97 19.24 22.40
N SER A 2 1.43 20.29 21.72
CA SER A 2 0.52 21.26 21.11
C SER A 2 -0.07 20.66 19.83
N PRO A 3 -1.38 20.84 19.57
CA PRO A 3 -1.97 20.38 18.31
C PRO A 3 -1.30 21.17 17.19
N ILE A 4 -0.76 20.46 16.19
CA ILE A 4 -0.30 21.10 14.96
C ILE A 4 -1.56 21.56 14.24
N ASN A 5 -2.01 22.78 14.57
CA ASN A 5 -3.00 23.49 13.79
C ASN A 5 -2.32 23.92 12.48
N SER A 6 -2.09 22.98 11.58
CA SER A 6 -1.70 23.29 10.22
C SER A 6 -2.97 23.77 9.51
N ASN A 7 -3.11 25.08 9.32
CA ASN A 7 -4.03 25.62 8.33
C ASN A 7 -3.56 25.15 6.95
N ILE A 8 -3.96 23.93 6.56
CA ILE A 8 -3.73 23.40 5.22
C ILE A 8 -4.54 24.28 4.27
N PRO A 9 -3.93 24.90 3.24
CA PRO A 9 -4.67 25.62 2.21
C PRO A 9 -5.77 24.73 1.62
N LYS A 10 -6.98 25.27 1.41
CA LYS A 10 -8.14 24.50 0.90
C LYS A 10 -7.86 23.70 -0.38
N SER A 11 -6.96 24.19 -1.25
CA SER A 11 -6.53 23.49 -2.45
C SER A 11 -5.67 22.26 -2.15
N GLN A 12 -4.83 22.31 -1.11
CA GLN A 12 -4.04 21.18 -0.63
C GLN A 12 -4.93 20.17 0.10
N GLU A 13 -5.90 20.64 0.91
CA GLU A 13 -6.88 19.80 1.59
C GLU A 13 -7.72 18.98 0.60
N ALA A 14 -8.17 19.60 -0.50
CA ALA A 14 -8.87 18.90 -1.57
C ALA A 14 -8.02 17.78 -2.22
N GLN A 15 -6.72 18.02 -2.41
CA GLN A 15 -5.79 17.02 -2.97
C GLN A 15 -5.50 15.89 -1.97
N ILE A 16 -5.36 16.21 -0.68
CA ILE A 16 -5.23 15.22 0.40
C ILE A 16 -6.49 14.34 0.44
N ASN A 17 -7.67 14.95 0.41
CA ASN A 17 -8.94 14.22 0.46
C ASN A 17 -9.14 13.32 -0.77
N LEU A 18 -8.77 13.81 -1.96
CA LEU A 18 -8.80 13.03 -3.19
C LEU A 18 -7.87 11.82 -3.08
N PHE A 19 -6.61 12.04 -2.71
CA PHE A 19 -5.63 10.98 -2.53
C PHE A 19 -6.10 9.90 -1.54
N LEU A 20 -6.62 10.32 -0.39
CA LEU A 20 -7.09 9.39 0.65
C LEU A 20 -8.30 8.58 0.18
N LYS A 21 -9.24 9.23 -0.51
CA LYS A 21 -10.41 8.57 -1.07
C LYS A 21 -10.05 7.57 -2.16
N GLU A 22 -9.19 7.95 -3.11
CA GLU A 22 -8.73 7.06 -4.18
C GLU A 22 -8.01 5.84 -3.61
N ARG A 23 -7.12 6.03 -2.63
CA ARG A 23 -6.47 4.92 -1.93
C ARG A 23 -7.46 4.00 -1.23
N GLY A 24 -8.42 4.57 -0.50
CA GLY A 24 -9.44 3.78 0.19
C GLY A 24 -10.31 3.00 -0.79
N ASN A 25 -10.67 3.59 -1.94
CA ASN A 25 -11.38 2.90 -3.00
C ASN A 25 -10.54 1.76 -3.59
N LEU A 26 -9.26 1.98 -3.88
CA LEU A 26 -8.36 0.93 -4.38
C LEU A 26 -8.22 -0.25 -3.41
N PHE A 27 -8.21 0.02 -2.11
CA PHE A 27 -8.23 -1.02 -1.09
C PHE A 27 -9.51 -1.86 -1.17
N ILE A 28 -10.67 -1.22 -1.27
CA ILE A 28 -11.97 -1.90 -1.39
C ILE A 28 -12.06 -2.68 -2.72
N ASP A 29 -11.63 -2.09 -3.83
CA ASP A 29 -11.62 -2.74 -5.14
C ASP A 29 -10.77 -4.02 -5.12
N MET A 30 -9.60 -4.00 -4.44
CA MET A 30 -8.78 -5.20 -4.26
C MET A 30 -9.50 -6.28 -3.45
N ILE A 31 -10.24 -5.92 -2.39
CA ILE A 31 -11.04 -6.90 -1.61
C ILE A 31 -12.13 -7.52 -2.50
N GLN A 32 -12.83 -6.69 -3.28
CA GLN A 32 -13.85 -7.20 -4.22
C GLN A 32 -13.24 -8.10 -5.30
N TRP A 33 -12.03 -7.78 -5.78
CA TRP A 33 -11.31 -8.63 -6.70
C TRP A 33 -10.89 -9.96 -6.07
N HIS A 34 -10.51 -9.95 -4.80
CA HIS A 34 -10.24 -11.18 -4.04
C HIS A 34 -11.49 -12.08 -4.01
N GLU A 35 -12.63 -11.56 -3.56
CA GLU A 35 -13.90 -12.30 -3.48
C GLU A 35 -14.31 -12.84 -4.86
N ARG A 36 -14.27 -11.99 -5.88
CA ARG A 36 -14.61 -12.36 -7.27
C ARG A 36 -13.69 -13.45 -7.83
N LEU A 37 -12.40 -13.43 -7.49
CA LEU A 37 -11.45 -14.44 -7.95
C LEU A 37 -11.66 -15.78 -7.24
N GLN A 38 -12.05 -15.77 -5.97
CA GLN A 38 -12.45 -16.99 -5.24
C GLN A 38 -13.70 -17.64 -5.83
N GLU A 39 -14.71 -16.83 -6.16
CA GLU A 39 -15.97 -17.32 -6.74
C GLU A 39 -15.83 -17.75 -8.19
N ASN A 40 -15.00 -17.05 -8.97
CA ASN A 40 -14.83 -17.30 -10.40
C ASN A 40 -13.37 -17.11 -10.86
N PRO A 41 -12.56 -18.19 -10.85
CA PRO A 41 -11.16 -18.15 -11.27
C PRO A 41 -10.92 -17.72 -12.73
N ASN A 42 -11.95 -17.78 -13.58
CA ASN A 42 -11.82 -17.37 -14.99
C ASN A 42 -11.67 -15.85 -15.16
N CYS A 43 -11.94 -15.04 -14.12
CA CYS A 43 -11.74 -13.60 -14.17
C CYS A 43 -10.26 -13.17 -14.11
N LYS A 44 -9.30 -14.11 -13.99
CA LYS A 44 -7.87 -13.83 -13.82
C LYS A 44 -7.25 -12.90 -14.88
N ILE A 45 -7.68 -13.00 -16.14
CA ILE A 45 -7.16 -12.14 -17.21
C ILE A 45 -7.69 -10.72 -17.09
N GLU A 46 -8.94 -10.56 -16.70
CA GLU A 46 -9.55 -9.26 -16.43
C GLU A 46 -8.85 -8.57 -15.25
N LEU A 47 -8.63 -9.31 -14.15
CA LEU A 47 -7.85 -8.83 -13.01
C LEU A 47 -6.42 -8.44 -13.43
N ALA A 48 -5.74 -9.26 -14.25
CA ALA A 48 -4.40 -8.95 -14.71
C ALA A 48 -4.32 -7.70 -15.60
N ASN A 49 -5.39 -7.35 -16.32
CA ASN A 49 -5.48 -6.10 -17.07
C ASN A 49 -5.72 -4.91 -16.13
N TRP A 50 -6.66 -5.04 -15.20
CA TRP A 50 -6.92 -3.99 -14.20
C TRP A 50 -5.68 -3.69 -13.34
N LEU A 51 -4.96 -4.71 -12.91
CA LEU A 51 -3.70 -4.57 -12.17
C LEU A 51 -2.60 -3.89 -13.00
N GLN A 52 -2.58 -4.13 -14.31
CA GLN A 52 -1.62 -3.52 -15.22
C GLN A 52 -1.86 -2.00 -15.30
N ASP A 53 -3.11 -1.58 -15.46
CA ASP A 53 -3.50 -0.17 -15.45
C ASP A 53 -3.18 0.47 -14.09
N LEU A 54 -3.53 -0.20 -12.99
CA LEU A 54 -3.22 0.27 -11.63
C LEU A 54 -1.72 0.48 -11.43
N ARG A 55 -0.88 -0.47 -11.85
CA ARG A 55 0.58 -0.40 -11.68
C ARG A 55 1.15 0.84 -12.36
N ASP A 56 0.69 1.12 -13.58
CA ASP A 56 1.19 2.22 -14.41
C ASP A 56 0.74 3.58 -13.83
N ASP A 57 -0.44 3.65 -13.21
CA ASP A 57 -0.95 4.87 -12.57
C ASP A 57 -0.49 5.09 -11.11
N PHE A 58 0.08 4.07 -10.46
CA PHE A 58 0.35 4.09 -9.01
C PHE A 58 1.31 5.21 -8.55
N TYR A 59 2.29 5.59 -9.39
CA TYR A 59 3.22 6.68 -9.10
C TYR A 59 2.55 8.05 -9.07
N ARG A 60 1.51 8.25 -9.88
CA ARG A 60 0.83 9.55 -10.02
C ARG A 60 0.16 9.95 -8.71
N PHE A 61 -0.46 8.99 -8.03
CA PHE A 61 -1.07 9.20 -6.72
C PHE A 61 0.00 9.37 -5.63
N SER A 62 1.09 8.62 -5.72
CA SER A 62 2.22 8.68 -4.77
C SER A 62 2.97 10.03 -4.80
N ALA A 63 2.90 10.77 -5.90
CA ALA A 63 3.49 12.12 -5.99
C ALA A 63 2.76 13.16 -5.12
N LEU A 64 1.47 12.93 -4.80
CA LEU A 64 0.67 13.86 -3.98
C LEU A 64 1.13 13.89 -2.52
N VAL A 65 1.89 12.89 -2.05
CA VAL A 65 2.27 12.79 -0.64
C VAL A 65 3.21 13.89 -0.19
N ARG A 66 4.04 14.41 -1.11
CA ARG A 66 4.84 15.62 -0.86
C ARG A 66 3.97 16.82 -0.51
N ILE A 67 2.77 16.91 -1.10
CA ILE A 67 1.80 17.98 -0.83
C ILE A 67 1.14 17.75 0.53
N ILE A 68 0.70 16.51 0.82
CA ILE A 68 0.09 16.10 2.10
C ILE A 68 0.97 16.48 3.29
N ARG A 69 2.30 16.34 3.13
CA ARG A 69 3.28 16.58 4.19
C ARG A 69 4.01 17.91 4.07
N SER A 70 3.71 18.74 3.07
CA SER A 70 4.28 20.07 2.93
C SER A 70 4.12 20.97 4.18
N PRO A 71 3.06 20.82 5.02
CA PRO A 71 2.94 21.57 6.27
C PRO A 71 3.79 21.02 7.43
N TRP A 72 4.41 19.85 7.28
CA TRP A 72 5.14 19.21 8.36
C TRP A 72 6.55 19.79 8.42
N THR A 73 6.81 20.60 9.45
CA THR A 73 8.15 21.12 9.75
C THR A 73 9.02 19.99 10.28
N LEU A 74 9.46 19.11 9.37
CA LEU A 74 10.44 18.07 9.64
C LEU A 74 11.85 18.61 9.33
N PRO A 75 12.85 18.27 10.15
CA PRO A 75 14.27 18.39 9.80
C PRO A 75 14.58 17.82 8.40
N ALA A 76 15.62 18.32 7.74
CA ALA A 76 15.92 17.94 6.36
C ALA A 76 16.25 16.44 6.19
N ASP A 77 17.00 15.88 7.12
CA ASP A 77 17.33 14.46 7.25
C ASP A 77 16.09 13.58 7.47
N GLU A 78 15.18 13.99 8.36
CA GLU A 78 13.91 13.28 8.58
C GLU A 78 13.01 13.28 7.33
N ARG A 79 13.01 14.38 6.55
CA ARG A 79 12.28 14.45 5.28
C ARG A 79 12.84 13.46 4.26
N VAL A 80 14.17 13.40 4.11
CA VAL A 80 14.84 12.49 3.17
C VAL A 80 14.60 11.03 3.57
N GLY A 81 14.80 10.68 4.85
CA GLY A 81 14.55 9.32 5.33
C GLY A 81 13.10 8.88 5.13
N TRP A 82 12.15 9.79 5.29
CA TRP A 82 10.75 9.49 5.05
C TRP A 82 10.42 9.32 3.56
N GLU A 83 10.93 10.20 2.68
CA GLU A 83 10.73 10.09 1.23
C GLU A 83 11.28 8.76 0.71
N MET A 84 12.45 8.32 1.19
CA MET A 84 13.00 7.00 0.88
C MET A 84 12.07 5.88 1.33
N CYS A 85 11.63 5.89 2.60
CA CYS A 85 10.73 4.87 3.13
C CYS A 85 9.39 4.81 2.36
N TRP A 86 8.85 5.95 1.94
CA TRP A 86 7.64 6.01 1.12
C TRP A 86 7.87 5.39 -0.26
N ASN A 87 8.93 5.80 -0.95
CA ASN A 87 9.27 5.27 -2.27
C ASN A 87 9.51 3.76 -2.22
N ASP A 88 10.17 3.25 -1.17
CA ASP A 88 10.37 1.82 -0.99
C ASP A 88 9.05 1.06 -0.81
N LYS A 89 8.12 1.57 0.01
CA LYS A 89 6.79 0.96 0.18
C LYS A 89 6.01 0.93 -1.15
N VAL A 90 6.05 2.02 -1.91
CA VAL A 90 5.40 2.13 -3.22
C VAL A 90 6.01 1.13 -4.21
N ARG A 91 7.34 1.04 -4.26
CA ARG A 91 8.07 0.09 -5.09
C ARG A 91 7.67 -1.36 -4.77
N ILE A 92 7.66 -1.73 -3.49
CA ILE A 92 7.28 -3.09 -3.04
C ILE A 92 5.84 -3.42 -3.47
N ILE A 93 4.91 -2.47 -3.39
CA ILE A 93 3.52 -2.69 -3.87
C ILE A 93 3.50 -2.94 -5.39
N GLN A 94 4.23 -2.15 -6.17
CA GLN A 94 4.30 -2.33 -7.63
C GLN A 94 4.97 -3.64 -8.04
N GLU A 95 5.99 -4.08 -7.31
CA GLU A 95 6.63 -5.38 -7.50
C GLU A 95 5.64 -6.52 -7.23
N ASN A 96 4.89 -6.45 -6.14
CA ASN A 96 3.84 -7.43 -5.83
C ASN A 96 2.74 -7.45 -6.90
N ILE A 97 2.31 -6.28 -7.40
CA ILE A 97 1.36 -6.18 -8.51
C ILE A 97 1.93 -6.85 -9.77
N THR A 98 3.20 -6.56 -10.11
CA THR A 98 3.88 -7.14 -11.28
C THR A 98 3.98 -8.66 -11.18
N ASN A 99 4.34 -9.16 -10.00
CA ASN A 99 4.41 -10.59 -9.72
C ASN A 99 3.05 -11.26 -9.89
N LEU A 100 1.99 -10.66 -9.33
CA LEU A 100 0.64 -11.19 -9.46
C LEU A 100 0.15 -11.19 -10.92
N ILE A 101 0.43 -10.13 -11.70
CA ILE A 101 0.11 -10.10 -13.14
C ILE A 101 0.77 -11.28 -13.86
N SER A 102 2.05 -11.55 -13.57
CA SER A 102 2.79 -12.69 -14.14
C SER A 102 2.11 -14.02 -13.77
N ILE A 103 1.77 -14.21 -12.49
CA ILE A 103 1.11 -15.42 -11.98
C ILE A 103 -0.26 -15.65 -12.65
N LEU A 104 -1.06 -14.58 -12.83
CA LEU A 104 -2.40 -14.66 -13.43
C LEU A 104 -2.34 -14.99 -14.93
N ARG A 105 -1.28 -14.55 -15.63
CA ARG A 105 -1.07 -14.78 -17.06
C ARG A 105 -0.36 -16.09 -17.38
N ALA A 106 0.34 -16.69 -16.42
CA ALA A 106 1.04 -17.96 -16.62
C ALA A 106 0.07 -19.10 -16.99
N SER A 107 0.47 -19.90 -17.97
CA SER A 107 -0.24 -21.13 -18.37
C SER A 107 0.78 -22.19 -18.82
N PRO A 108 0.88 -23.35 -18.12
CA PRO A 108 0.24 -23.65 -16.84
C PRO A 108 0.76 -22.75 -15.70
N SER A 109 0.00 -22.65 -14.60
CA SER A 109 0.39 -21.88 -13.42
C SER A 109 0.52 -22.83 -12.24
N ASP A 110 1.62 -22.72 -11.51
CA ASP A 110 1.88 -23.51 -10.29
C ASP A 110 1.05 -23.02 -9.08
N TRP A 111 0.34 -21.90 -9.22
CA TRP A 111 -0.45 -21.31 -8.16
C TRP A 111 -1.88 -21.83 -8.18
N SER A 112 -2.40 -22.23 -7.02
CA SER A 112 -3.83 -22.50 -6.83
C SER A 112 -4.65 -21.20 -6.94
N ASP A 113 -5.92 -21.32 -7.28
CA ASP A 113 -6.81 -20.17 -7.38
C ASP A 113 -6.97 -19.46 -6.01
N GLU A 114 -7.02 -20.23 -4.93
CA GLU A 114 -6.97 -19.71 -3.56
C GLU A 114 -5.69 -18.91 -3.29
N GLY A 115 -4.52 -19.43 -3.71
CA GLY A 115 -3.23 -18.75 -3.55
C GLY A 115 -3.19 -17.43 -4.30
N ARG A 116 -3.74 -17.36 -5.51
CA ARG A 116 -3.85 -16.11 -6.28
C ARG A 116 -4.77 -15.11 -5.59
N ALA A 117 -5.90 -15.56 -5.06
CA ALA A 117 -6.83 -14.71 -4.33
C ALA A 117 -6.20 -14.18 -3.03
N THR A 118 -5.47 -14.99 -2.26
CA THR A 118 -4.73 -14.52 -1.09
C THR A 118 -3.66 -13.48 -1.46
N TYR A 119 -2.99 -13.63 -2.61
CA TYR A 119 -2.03 -12.64 -3.09
C TYR A 119 -2.71 -11.27 -3.32
N VAL A 120 -3.91 -11.24 -3.89
CA VAL A 120 -4.70 -10.00 -4.04
C VAL A 120 -4.90 -9.30 -2.68
N LEU A 121 -5.29 -10.06 -1.64
CA LEU A 121 -5.47 -9.49 -0.29
C LEU A 121 -4.17 -8.96 0.31
N MET A 122 -3.03 -9.62 0.08
CA MET A 122 -1.73 -9.10 0.53
C MET A 122 -1.46 -7.72 -0.06
N ILE A 123 -1.75 -7.53 -1.36
CA ILE A 123 -1.59 -6.23 -2.02
C ILE A 123 -2.57 -5.21 -1.42
N ALA A 124 -3.82 -5.60 -1.18
CA ALA A 124 -4.82 -4.76 -0.52
C ALA A 124 -4.29 -4.25 0.84
N VAL A 125 -3.83 -5.15 1.71
CA VAL A 125 -3.28 -4.82 3.02
C VAL A 125 -2.09 -3.86 2.91
N ASN A 126 -1.19 -4.07 1.94
CA ASN A 126 -0.06 -3.16 1.73
C ASN A 126 -0.51 -1.74 1.34
N ILE A 127 -1.54 -1.62 0.49
CA ILE A 127 -2.14 -0.33 0.12
C ILE A 127 -2.81 0.32 1.35
N GLY A 128 -3.56 -0.46 2.12
CA GLY A 128 -4.21 -0.01 3.36
C GLY A 128 -3.22 0.50 4.41
N ARG A 129 -2.08 -0.18 4.52
CA ARG A 129 -0.97 0.14 5.45
C ARG A 129 -0.13 1.35 5.05
N LEU A 130 -0.33 2.00 3.92
CA LEU A 130 0.38 3.25 3.63
C LEU A 130 0.07 4.27 4.74
N HIS A 131 1.08 4.66 5.53
CA HIS A 131 0.88 5.38 6.81
C HIS A 131 0.50 6.85 6.60
N TYR A 132 -0.59 7.31 7.22
CA TYR A 132 -1.09 8.70 7.17
C TYR A 132 -1.50 9.30 8.53
N ASP A 133 -1.05 8.71 9.64
CA ASP A 133 -1.53 8.96 11.02
C ASP A 133 -1.46 10.41 11.54
N ARG A 134 -1.00 11.39 10.75
CA ARG A 134 -0.90 12.80 11.16
C ARG A 134 -1.79 13.77 10.37
N VAL A 135 -2.67 13.29 9.50
CA VAL A 135 -3.67 14.16 8.88
C VAL A 135 -4.90 14.20 9.79
N ASP A 136 -5.18 15.34 10.42
CA ASP A 136 -6.46 15.56 11.13
C ASP A 136 -7.59 15.64 10.10
N LEU A 137 -8.21 14.49 9.82
CA LEU A 137 -9.33 14.38 8.92
C LEU A 137 -10.61 14.84 9.63
N GLN A 138 -11.37 15.72 8.98
CA GLN A 138 -12.68 16.15 9.46
C GLN A 138 -13.82 15.41 8.73
N GLY A 139 -14.93 15.22 9.44
CA GLY A 139 -16.18 14.71 8.85
C GLY A 139 -16.10 13.26 8.36
N GLY A 140 -16.90 12.94 7.34
CA GLY A 140 -17.10 11.55 6.86
C GLY A 140 -15.85 10.85 6.32
N LEU A 141 -14.82 11.59 5.90
CA LEU A 141 -13.56 11.01 5.44
C LEU A 141 -12.75 10.40 6.60
N SER A 142 -12.83 10.99 7.79
CA SER A 142 -12.19 10.47 9.00
C SER A 142 -12.73 9.09 9.36
N SER A 143 -14.05 8.94 9.39
CA SER A 143 -14.72 7.66 9.64
C SER A 143 -14.40 6.63 8.55
N PHE A 144 -14.40 7.05 7.28
CA PHE A 144 -14.02 6.16 6.17
C PHE A 144 -12.59 5.63 6.34
N MET A 145 -11.61 6.50 6.59
CA MET A 145 -10.23 6.06 6.72
C MET A 145 -9.98 5.21 7.96
N LYS A 146 -10.69 5.49 9.05
CA LYS A 146 -10.66 4.63 10.25
C LYS A 146 -11.14 3.22 9.93
N ASN A 147 -12.25 3.08 9.21
CA ASN A 147 -12.77 1.77 8.81
C ASN A 147 -11.78 1.02 7.90
N ILE A 148 -11.13 1.70 6.96
CA ILE A 148 -10.09 1.10 6.10
C ILE A 148 -8.92 0.57 6.94
N HIS A 149 -8.45 1.35 7.92
CA HIS A 149 -7.35 0.92 8.80
C HIS A 149 -7.76 -0.25 9.71
N GLU A 150 -8.98 -0.24 10.25
CA GLU A 150 -9.51 -1.32 11.09
C GLU A 150 -9.69 -2.60 10.28
N LEU A 151 -10.27 -2.52 9.08
CA LEU A 151 -10.45 -3.66 8.18
C LEU A 151 -9.10 -4.22 7.69
N SER A 152 -8.15 -3.34 7.30
CA SER A 152 -6.80 -3.78 6.94
C SER A 152 -6.09 -4.48 8.10
N ARG A 153 -6.33 -4.06 9.34
CA ARG A 153 -5.76 -4.70 10.54
C ARG A 153 -6.45 -6.03 10.85
N SER A 154 -7.77 -6.11 10.69
CA SER A 154 -8.53 -7.36 10.86
C SER A 154 -8.11 -8.41 9.82
N ILE A 155 -7.97 -8.06 8.54
CA ILE A 155 -7.48 -8.99 7.49
C ILE A 155 -6.08 -9.51 7.78
N ASP A 156 -5.21 -8.65 8.33
CA ASP A 156 -3.85 -9.01 8.75
C ASP A 156 -3.84 -9.93 9.98
N GLN A 157 -4.89 -9.92 10.81
CA GLN A 157 -5.01 -10.68 12.05
C GLN A 157 -5.86 -11.95 11.94
N GLU A 158 -6.87 -11.99 11.06
CA GLU A 158 -7.92 -13.02 11.10
C GLU A 158 -7.58 -14.31 10.36
N ASP A 159 -6.90 -14.34 9.20
CA ASP A 159 -6.79 -15.62 8.45
C ASP A 159 -5.59 -15.77 7.50
N HIS A 160 -4.63 -14.85 7.51
CA HIS A 160 -3.53 -14.86 6.55
C HIS A 160 -2.13 -14.82 7.15
N VAL A 161 -1.98 -14.81 8.48
CA VAL A 161 -0.66 -14.70 9.13
C VAL A 161 0.34 -15.75 8.61
N PRO A 162 0.03 -17.06 8.48
CA PRO A 162 1.04 -18.02 8.00
C PRO A 162 1.38 -17.87 6.50
N LYS A 163 0.38 -17.60 5.64
CA LYS A 163 0.59 -17.45 4.19
C LYS A 163 1.24 -16.12 3.83
N LEU A 164 0.91 -15.06 4.57
CA LEU A 164 1.60 -13.78 4.52
C LEU A 164 3.01 -13.97 5.06
N GLU A 165 3.22 -14.65 6.20
CA GLU A 165 4.55 -14.92 6.75
C GLU A 165 5.44 -15.79 5.85
N ASP A 166 4.90 -16.71 5.05
CA ASP A 166 5.67 -17.46 4.04
C ASP A 166 6.13 -16.55 2.89
N VAL A 167 5.25 -15.66 2.40
CA VAL A 167 5.60 -14.69 1.36
C VAL A 167 6.51 -13.58 1.91
N TRP A 168 6.27 -13.10 3.13
CA TRP A 168 7.05 -12.07 3.81
C TRP A 168 8.37 -12.61 4.37
N GLY A 169 8.42 -13.86 4.83
CA GLY A 169 9.61 -14.55 5.33
C GLY A 169 10.67 -14.68 4.24
N TYR A 170 10.25 -14.83 2.99
CA TYR A 170 11.13 -14.74 1.83
C TYR A 170 11.82 -13.37 1.68
N TYR A 171 11.21 -12.27 2.14
CA TYR A 171 11.74 -10.90 2.01
C TYR A 171 12.28 -10.29 3.32
N LYS A 172 11.91 -10.82 4.49
CA LYS A 172 12.31 -10.30 5.81
C LYS A 172 13.80 -10.50 6.09
N ASP A 173 14.39 -11.53 5.48
CA ASP A 173 15.81 -11.84 5.60
C ASP A 173 16.71 -10.96 4.69
N GLU A 174 16.13 -10.16 3.77
CA GLU A 174 16.89 -9.28 2.87
C GLU A 174 16.81 -7.78 3.23
N ILE A 175 15.73 -7.31 3.86
CA ILE A 175 15.43 -5.86 3.92
C ILE A 175 15.83 -5.18 5.25
N CYS A 176 16.14 -5.92 6.32
CA CYS A 176 16.41 -5.33 7.65
C CYS A 176 17.78 -5.66 8.28
N VAL A 177 18.69 -6.33 7.57
CA VAL A 177 20.05 -6.59 8.07
C VAL A 177 21.07 -6.03 7.11
N GLN A 178 21.25 -4.71 7.10
CA GLN A 178 22.59 -4.10 7.12
C GLN A 178 22.52 -2.73 7.81
N PRO A 179 22.81 -2.64 9.12
CA PRO A 179 23.35 -1.39 9.64
C PRO A 179 24.68 -1.18 8.93
N HIS A 180 24.86 -0.02 8.29
CA HIS A 180 26.16 0.40 7.79
C HIS A 180 27.19 0.33 8.93
N GLN A 181 27.94 -0.76 8.99
CA GLN A 181 29.22 -0.78 9.65
C GLN A 181 30.12 0.10 8.79
N ASN A 182 30.30 1.33 9.26
CA ASN A 182 31.31 2.24 8.77
C ASN A 182 32.67 1.57 9.02
N PRO A 183 33.42 1.10 8.02
CA PRO A 183 34.80 0.76 8.27
C PRO A 183 35.52 2.09 8.43
N ALA A 184 36.03 2.32 9.64
CA ALA A 184 36.97 3.40 9.90
C ALA A 184 38.07 3.36 8.82
N ILE A 185 38.10 4.40 8.00
CA ILE A 185 39.19 4.65 7.07
C ILE A 185 40.41 4.99 7.93
N SER A 186 41.49 4.27 7.61
CA SER A 186 42.80 4.26 8.29
C SER A 186 43.50 5.60 8.30
#